data_AF-A0A8H5U251-F1
#
_entry.id   AF-A0A8H5U251-F1
#
_cell.length_a   1.000
_cell.length_b   1.000
_cell.length_c   1.000
_cell.angle_alpha   90.00
_cell.angle_beta   90.00
_cell.angle_gamma   90.00
#
_symmetry.space_group_name_H-M   'P 1'
#
loop_
_entity.id
_entity.type
_entity.pdbx_description
1 polymer ?
#
loop_
_entity_poly.entity_id
_entity_poly.type
_entity_poly.pdbx_seq_one_letter_code
_entity_poly.pdbx_strand_id
1 'polypeptide(L)'
;MGGRQIRPARVLHTVTEELNHNILGSKSTPTPPWFKIMQSVPPAETLVRTITPRHRAPNAKATKPKNIFRPQRITYLEDALRTTFYKDHPWELARPRIILESDGKDYQHCDWSKGLRQPNIPLSANIEFSVVQRQMWLMENEKLGKRKAYDVTRREFYRLRQEEEIEKRVAVEEAKHVGAYFGRTRIDVAHTLEDREFENWKIWAGKETERQESNRNSEIEDFGLDEAEGAPEEEPEAQAEAAEGKKSP
;
A
#
# COMPACT_ATOMS: atom_id res chain seq x y z
N MET A 1 -31.73 -14.50 7.53
CA MET A 1 -32.59 -14.24 8.70
C MET A 1 -31.87 -14.78 9.93
N GLY A 2 -31.64 -13.98 10.97
CA GLY A 2 -30.88 -14.43 12.16
C GLY A 2 -29.91 -13.43 12.79
N GLY A 3 -30.16 -12.12 12.69
CA GLY A 3 -29.37 -11.13 13.43
C GLY A 3 -29.78 -11.10 14.91
N ARG A 4 -28.82 -11.14 15.84
CA ARG A 4 -29.08 -10.96 17.28
C ARG A 4 -29.73 -9.59 17.51
N GLN A 5 -30.87 -9.54 18.20
CA GLN A 5 -31.58 -8.29 18.49
C GLN A 5 -30.95 -7.51 19.66
N ILE A 6 -29.70 -7.07 19.50
CA ILE A 6 -29.00 -6.26 20.49
C ILE A 6 -29.49 -4.81 20.36
N ARG A 7 -29.98 -4.21 21.46
CA ARG A 7 -30.50 -2.84 21.51
C ARG A 7 -29.64 -1.94 22.42
N PRO A 8 -28.36 -1.67 22.06
CA PRO A 8 -27.41 -1.01 22.96
C PRO A 8 -27.86 0.41 23.38
N ALA A 9 -28.49 1.16 22.48
CA ALA A 9 -29.02 2.49 22.78
C ALA A 9 -30.16 2.51 23.81
N ARG A 10 -30.79 1.35 24.11
CA ARG A 10 -31.86 1.25 25.13
C ARG A 10 -31.37 0.76 26.49
N VAL A 11 -30.06 0.52 26.67
CA VAL A 11 -29.48 0.01 27.93
C VAL A 11 -29.77 0.91 29.13
N LEU A 12 -29.75 2.24 28.96
CA LEU A 12 -30.16 3.16 30.04
C LEU A 12 -31.63 2.95 30.43
N HIS A 13 -32.51 2.79 29.44
CA HIS A 13 -33.95 2.63 29.66
C HIS A 13 -34.29 1.28 30.30
N THR A 14 -33.67 0.18 29.86
CA THR A 14 -33.85 -1.12 30.52
C THR A 14 -33.32 -1.09 31.96
N VAL A 15 -32.19 -0.42 32.21
CA VAL A 15 -31.66 -0.30 33.58
C VAL A 15 -32.49 0.67 34.45
N THR A 16 -33.12 1.71 33.88
CA THR A 16 -34.12 2.49 34.64
C THR A 16 -35.31 1.63 35.06
N GLU A 17 -35.77 0.71 34.20
CA GLU A 17 -36.88 -0.19 34.51
C GLU A 17 -36.49 -1.19 35.61
N GLU A 18 -35.34 -1.86 35.50
CA GLU A 18 -34.80 -2.79 36.51
C GLU A 18 -34.53 -2.12 37.88
N LEU A 19 -34.12 -0.84 37.90
CA LEU A 19 -33.93 -0.09 39.16
C LEU A 19 -35.25 0.37 39.79
N ASN A 20 -36.30 0.57 38.99
CA ASN A 20 -37.65 0.91 39.49
C ASN A 20 -38.39 -0.32 40.02
N HIS A 21 -38.09 -1.52 39.52
CA HIS A 21 -38.73 -2.76 39.94
C HIS A 21 -37.96 -3.44 41.10
N ASN A 22 -38.47 -3.31 42.33
CA ASN A 22 -37.92 -4.00 43.49
C ASN A 22 -38.34 -5.49 43.53
N ILE A 23 -37.63 -6.33 42.79
CA ILE A 23 -37.86 -7.79 42.71
C ILE A 23 -37.54 -8.51 44.04
N LEU A 24 -36.71 -7.91 44.91
CA LEU A 24 -36.16 -8.54 46.12
C LEU A 24 -36.61 -7.88 47.44
N GLY A 25 -37.82 -7.31 47.48
CA GLY A 25 -38.56 -6.92 48.70
C GLY A 25 -37.86 -5.90 49.60
N SER A 26 -36.85 -6.33 50.37
CA SER A 26 -36.05 -5.50 51.28
C SER A 26 -34.65 -5.13 50.76
N LYS A 27 -34.21 -5.63 49.60
CA LYS A 27 -32.87 -5.36 49.03
C LYS A 27 -32.93 -4.43 47.82
N SER A 28 -32.43 -3.20 47.99
CA SER A 28 -32.22 -2.25 46.89
C SER A 28 -31.12 -2.74 45.94
N THR A 29 -31.39 -2.70 44.64
CA THR A 29 -30.42 -2.97 43.58
C THR A 29 -29.44 -1.78 43.45
N PRO A 30 -28.12 -1.99 43.55
CA PRO A 30 -27.16 -0.89 43.49
C PRO A 30 -27.12 -0.29 42.08
N THR A 31 -27.26 1.03 41.99
CA THR A 31 -27.18 1.76 40.71
C THR A 31 -25.80 1.57 40.06
N PRO A 32 -25.69 1.14 38.80
CA PRO A 32 -24.40 0.96 38.15
C PRO A 32 -23.59 2.27 38.08
N PRO A 33 -22.25 2.28 38.27
CA PRO A 33 -21.46 3.50 38.27
C PRO A 33 -21.57 4.34 36.98
N TRP A 34 -21.79 3.69 35.82
CA TRP A 34 -21.96 4.34 34.52
C TRP A 34 -23.34 5.00 34.33
N PHE A 35 -24.34 4.64 35.14
CA PHE A 35 -25.74 5.03 34.93
C PHE A 35 -25.93 6.56 34.95
N LYS A 36 -25.37 7.21 35.98
CA LYS A 36 -25.40 8.68 36.13
C LYS A 36 -24.71 9.40 34.96
N ILE A 37 -23.66 8.79 34.39
CA ILE A 37 -22.92 9.34 33.24
C ILE A 37 -23.78 9.25 31.97
N MET A 38 -24.36 8.09 31.67
CA MET A 38 -25.26 7.93 30.51
C MET A 38 -26.54 8.77 30.62
N GLN A 39 -27.01 9.09 31.83
CA GLN A 39 -28.11 10.03 32.03
C GLN A 39 -27.72 11.48 31.66
N SER A 40 -26.47 11.87 31.89
CA SER A 40 -25.94 13.18 31.52
C SER A 40 -25.53 13.30 30.05
N VAL A 41 -25.13 12.19 29.41
CA VAL A 41 -24.73 12.11 28.01
C VAL A 41 -25.54 11.01 27.32
N PRO A 42 -26.74 11.32 26.80
CA PRO A 42 -27.56 10.34 26.10
C PRO A 42 -26.89 9.89 24.78
N PRO A 43 -27.12 8.64 24.34
CA PRO A 43 -26.59 8.16 23.07
C PRO A 43 -27.18 8.92 21.88
N ALA A 44 -26.36 9.16 20.86
CA ALA A 44 -26.80 9.80 19.62
C ALA A 44 -27.82 8.94 18.84
N GLU A 45 -28.59 9.60 17.98
CA GLU A 45 -29.51 8.91 17.07
C GLU A 45 -28.73 8.00 16.11
N THR A 46 -29.20 6.76 15.95
CA THR A 46 -28.58 5.75 15.08
C THR A 46 -29.59 5.22 14.07
N LEU A 47 -29.11 4.53 13.02
CA LEU A 47 -29.91 3.88 11.97
C LEU A 47 -30.72 4.81 11.04
N VAL A 48 -30.65 6.13 11.21
CA VAL A 48 -31.20 7.10 10.24
C VAL A 48 -30.28 7.23 9.02
N ARG A 49 -30.87 7.19 7.81
CA ARG A 49 -30.18 7.46 6.55
C ARG A 49 -30.33 8.93 6.19
N THR A 50 -29.30 9.73 6.47
CA THR A 50 -29.26 11.15 6.14
C THR A 50 -28.94 11.38 4.65
N ILE A 51 -29.29 12.57 4.14
CA ILE A 51 -28.90 12.98 2.78
C ILE A 51 -27.43 13.44 2.85
N THR A 52 -26.57 12.82 2.04
CA THR A 52 -25.13 13.14 2.05
C THR A 52 -24.81 14.45 1.32
N PRO A 53 -23.74 15.18 1.73
CA PRO A 53 -23.25 16.35 1.00
C PRO A 53 -22.97 16.03 -0.47
N ARG A 54 -23.32 16.96 -1.36
CA ARG A 54 -23.19 16.78 -2.81
C ARG A 54 -21.97 17.52 -3.34
N HIS A 55 -20.94 16.77 -3.71
CA HIS A 55 -19.76 17.29 -4.42
C HIS A 55 -20.03 17.58 -5.90
N ARG A 56 -21.06 16.96 -6.48
CA ARG A 56 -21.49 17.17 -7.87
C ARG A 56 -22.96 17.53 -7.94
N ALA A 57 -23.28 18.49 -8.82
CA ALA A 57 -24.65 18.83 -9.14
C ALA A 57 -25.44 17.60 -9.62
N PRO A 58 -26.69 17.39 -9.18
CA PRO A 58 -27.53 16.31 -9.67
C PRO A 58 -27.86 16.52 -11.15
N ASN A 59 -28.10 15.44 -11.88
CA ASN A 59 -28.58 15.53 -13.26
C ASN A 59 -30.00 16.15 -13.27
N ALA A 60 -30.13 17.38 -13.75
CA ALA A 60 -31.39 18.12 -13.80
C ALA A 60 -32.49 17.43 -14.63
N LYS A 61 -32.13 16.51 -15.54
CA LYS A 61 -33.08 15.73 -16.35
C LYS A 61 -33.59 14.46 -15.65
N ALA A 62 -33.08 14.12 -14.47
CA ALA A 62 -33.44 12.89 -13.77
C ALA A 62 -34.70 13.08 -12.90
N THR A 63 -35.86 12.65 -13.40
CA THR A 63 -37.16 12.77 -12.71
C THR A 63 -37.32 11.84 -11.50
N LYS A 64 -36.61 10.71 -11.46
CA LYS A 64 -36.60 9.75 -10.35
C LYS A 64 -35.16 9.32 -10.00
N PRO A 65 -34.39 10.17 -9.29
CA PRO A 65 -33.00 9.87 -8.97
C PRO A 65 -32.89 8.68 -7.99
N LYS A 66 -32.17 7.63 -8.39
CA LYS A 66 -31.79 6.51 -7.51
C LYS A 66 -30.60 6.92 -6.63
N ASN A 67 -30.37 6.20 -5.53
CA ASN A 67 -29.20 6.35 -4.66
C ASN A 67 -29.05 7.71 -3.92
N ILE A 68 -30.16 8.38 -3.58
CA ILE A 68 -30.17 9.68 -2.87
C ILE A 68 -29.37 9.66 -1.55
N PHE A 69 -29.43 8.55 -0.82
CA PHE A 69 -28.74 8.34 0.46
C PHE A 69 -27.33 7.74 0.33
N ARG A 70 -26.82 7.55 -0.89
CA ARG A 70 -25.48 6.99 -1.13
C ARG A 70 -24.45 8.13 -1.15
N PRO A 71 -23.33 8.02 -0.39
CA PRO A 71 -22.22 8.97 -0.50
C PRO A 71 -21.73 9.10 -1.94
N GLN A 72 -21.49 10.33 -2.38
CA GLN A 72 -20.91 10.61 -3.69
C GLN A 72 -19.40 10.31 -3.70
N ARG A 73 -18.85 9.90 -4.85
CA ARG A 73 -17.39 9.77 -5.01
C ARG A 73 -16.77 11.16 -5.10
N ILE A 74 -15.88 11.49 -4.17
CA ILE A 74 -15.05 12.69 -4.20
C ILE A 74 -14.11 12.60 -5.41
N THR A 75 -13.97 13.68 -6.16
CA THR A 75 -13.07 13.77 -7.33
C THR A 75 -12.59 15.20 -7.48
N TYR A 76 -11.29 15.37 -7.70
CA TYR A 76 -10.63 16.66 -7.82
C TYR A 76 -10.14 16.89 -9.27
N LEU A 77 -9.78 18.13 -9.61
CA LEU A 77 -9.23 18.45 -10.95
C LEU A 77 -7.80 17.90 -11.06
N GLU A 78 -7.08 17.94 -9.95
CA GLU A 78 -5.76 17.40 -9.71
C GLU A 78 -5.70 15.92 -10.10
N ASP A 79 -6.72 15.10 -9.81
CA ASP A 79 -6.74 13.67 -10.16
C ASP A 79 -6.52 13.41 -11.67
N ALA A 80 -7.02 14.31 -12.52
CA ALA A 80 -6.79 14.25 -13.95
C ALA A 80 -5.37 14.70 -14.34
N LEU A 81 -4.73 15.58 -13.57
CA LEU A 81 -3.34 16.01 -13.75
C LEU A 81 -2.35 14.93 -13.29
N ARG A 82 -2.59 14.34 -12.10
CA ARG A 82 -1.91 13.16 -11.56
C ARG A 82 -1.88 12.01 -12.56
N THR A 83 -3.06 11.69 -13.12
CA THR A 83 -3.22 10.63 -14.13
C THR A 83 -2.43 10.91 -15.41
N THR A 84 -2.30 12.17 -15.86
CA THR A 84 -1.45 12.49 -17.01
C THR A 84 0.04 12.43 -16.66
N PHE A 85 0.44 12.94 -15.50
CA PHE A 85 1.84 12.97 -15.07
C PHE A 85 2.47 11.58 -14.97
N TYR A 86 1.78 10.62 -14.32
CA TYR A 86 2.31 9.25 -14.18
C TYR A 86 2.27 8.43 -15.47
N LYS A 87 1.42 8.79 -16.45
CA LYS A 87 1.47 8.17 -17.79
C LYS A 87 2.72 8.60 -18.55
N ASP A 88 3.07 9.87 -18.44
CA ASP A 88 4.29 10.42 -19.05
C ASP A 88 5.56 9.98 -18.29
N HIS A 89 5.46 9.69 -16.99
CA HIS A 89 6.59 9.32 -16.12
C HIS A 89 6.33 8.03 -15.30
N PRO A 90 6.27 6.84 -15.94
CA PRO A 90 5.98 5.59 -15.22
C PRO A 90 6.98 5.28 -14.10
N TRP A 91 8.26 5.59 -14.30
CA TRP A 91 9.33 5.32 -13.33
C TRP A 91 9.29 6.20 -12.07
N GLU A 92 8.49 7.28 -12.05
CA GLU A 92 8.24 8.02 -10.82
C GLU A 92 7.40 7.21 -9.81
N LEU A 93 6.64 6.20 -10.26
CA LEU A 93 5.97 5.24 -9.37
C LEU A 93 6.93 4.27 -8.68
N ALA A 94 8.15 4.08 -9.21
CA ALA A 94 9.17 3.22 -8.60
C ALA A 94 9.93 3.90 -7.46
N ARG A 95 9.75 5.23 -7.27
CA ARG A 95 10.34 5.95 -6.14
C ARG A 95 9.47 5.76 -4.89
N PRO A 96 10.03 5.31 -3.75
CA PRO A 96 9.25 5.04 -2.55
C PRO A 96 8.67 6.34 -1.97
N ARG A 97 7.38 6.31 -1.65
CA ARG A 97 6.62 7.44 -1.10
C ARG A 97 6.02 7.09 0.25
N ILE A 98 6.25 7.95 1.23
CA ILE A 98 5.62 7.86 2.55
C ILE A 98 4.25 8.54 2.47
N ILE A 99 3.19 7.79 2.78
CA ILE A 99 1.79 8.26 2.79
C ILE A 99 1.32 8.54 4.23
N LEU A 100 2.09 8.11 5.24
CA LEU A 100 1.82 8.40 6.64
C LEU A 100 1.99 9.91 6.90
N GLU A 101 0.90 10.59 7.26
CA GLU A 101 0.91 11.98 7.68
C GLU A 101 1.58 12.12 9.05
N SER A 102 2.27 13.25 9.29
CA SER A 102 2.85 13.57 10.61
C SER A 102 1.81 14.31 11.46
N ASP A 103 1.56 15.59 11.17
CA ASP A 103 0.62 16.43 11.92
C ASP A 103 -0.71 16.70 11.16
N GLY A 104 -0.82 16.24 9.91
CA GLY A 104 -1.95 16.53 9.02
C GLY A 104 -2.08 18.01 8.59
N LYS A 105 -1.05 18.83 8.86
CA LYS A 105 -1.05 20.30 8.65
C LYS A 105 -0.07 20.77 7.57
N ASP A 106 0.60 19.84 6.89
CA ASP A 106 1.67 20.10 5.92
C ASP A 106 1.25 21.10 4.81
N TYR A 107 -0.04 21.08 4.44
CA TYR A 107 -0.64 22.00 3.48
C TYR A 107 -0.54 23.49 3.88
N GLN A 108 -0.44 23.81 5.18
CA GLN A 108 -0.39 25.19 5.70
C GLN A 108 0.96 25.86 5.44
N HIS A 109 2.02 25.07 5.22
CA HIS A 109 3.38 25.55 5.00
C HIS A 109 3.77 25.56 3.51
N CYS A 110 2.86 25.15 2.62
CA CYS A 110 3.08 25.09 1.18
C CYS A 110 2.79 26.44 0.51
N ASP A 111 3.80 27.05 -0.10
CA ASP A 111 3.68 28.25 -0.91
C ASP A 111 4.09 27.97 -2.37
N TRP A 112 3.09 27.60 -3.18
CA TRP A 112 3.26 27.23 -4.59
C TRP A 112 3.69 28.38 -5.50
N SER A 113 3.78 29.62 -5.00
CA SER A 113 4.32 30.75 -5.77
C SER A 113 5.83 30.66 -5.97
N LYS A 114 6.55 30.11 -4.99
CA LYS A 114 8.03 30.06 -4.95
C LYS A 114 8.66 28.96 -5.81
N GLY A 115 7.88 27.93 -6.18
CA GLY A 115 8.34 26.80 -7.00
C GLY A 115 7.93 25.44 -6.44
N LEU A 116 8.60 24.37 -6.89
CA LEU A 116 8.32 22.99 -6.45
C LEU A 116 9.02 22.62 -5.13
N ARG A 117 10.16 23.22 -4.81
CA ARG A 117 10.83 23.02 -3.51
C ARG A 117 10.01 23.72 -2.43
N GLN A 118 9.42 22.94 -1.52
CA GLN A 118 8.64 23.41 -0.38
C GLN A 118 9.35 23.05 0.93
N PRO A 119 9.24 23.87 1.99
CA PRO A 119 9.79 23.53 3.30
C PRO A 119 9.11 22.28 3.85
N ASN A 120 9.86 21.46 4.59
CA ASN A 120 9.40 20.24 5.28
C ASN A 120 8.84 19.11 4.39
N ILE A 121 8.64 19.33 3.09
CA ILE A 121 8.24 18.30 2.14
C ILE A 121 9.48 17.81 1.39
N PRO A 122 9.95 16.57 1.64
CA PRO A 122 11.07 16.02 0.88
C PRO A 122 10.66 15.91 -0.59
N LEU A 123 11.43 16.60 -1.43
CA LEU A 123 11.25 16.66 -2.87
C LEU A 123 11.08 15.25 -3.46
N SER A 124 11.88 14.29 -3.03
CA SER A 124 11.84 12.89 -3.47
C SER A 124 10.50 12.17 -3.24
N ALA A 125 9.79 12.44 -2.14
CA ALA A 125 8.62 11.64 -1.76
C ALA A 125 7.30 12.18 -2.34
N ASN A 126 7.12 13.50 -2.41
CA ASN A 126 5.86 14.13 -2.83
C ASN A 126 6.03 15.07 -4.03
N ILE A 127 6.98 14.77 -4.93
CA ILE A 127 7.22 15.53 -6.16
C ILE A 127 5.96 15.63 -7.03
N GLU A 128 5.20 14.55 -7.18
CA GLU A 128 3.98 14.53 -8.01
C GLU A 128 2.94 15.52 -7.47
N PHE A 129 2.72 15.55 -6.16
CA PHE A 129 1.90 16.56 -5.50
C PHE A 129 2.46 17.97 -5.78
N SER A 130 3.78 18.18 -5.67
CA SER A 130 4.39 19.48 -5.95
C SER A 130 4.21 19.95 -7.40
N VAL A 131 4.36 19.05 -8.38
CA VAL A 131 4.20 19.34 -9.82
C VAL A 131 2.75 19.69 -10.12
N VAL A 132 1.81 18.91 -9.59
CA VAL A 132 0.37 19.10 -9.83
C VAL A 132 -0.15 20.35 -9.12
N GLN A 133 0.27 20.62 -7.88
CA GLN A 133 -0.13 21.82 -7.16
C GLN A 133 0.47 23.09 -7.77
N ARG A 134 1.75 23.07 -8.17
CA ARG A 134 2.36 24.15 -8.95
C ARG A 134 1.62 24.37 -10.28
N GLN A 135 1.23 23.30 -10.96
CA GLN A 135 0.49 23.40 -12.23
C GLN A 135 -0.89 24.04 -12.02
N MET A 136 -1.62 23.64 -10.96
CA MET A 136 -2.89 24.27 -10.57
C MET A 136 -2.70 25.74 -10.23
N TRP A 137 -1.69 26.09 -9.42
CA TRP A 137 -1.37 27.46 -9.06
C TRP A 137 -1.09 28.35 -10.29
N LEU A 138 -0.34 27.84 -11.27
CA LEU A 138 -0.10 28.53 -12.55
C LEU A 138 -1.37 28.65 -13.42
N MET A 139 -2.28 27.69 -13.34
CA MET A 139 -3.57 27.73 -14.04
C MET A 139 -4.57 28.72 -13.39
N GLU A 140 -4.53 28.88 -12.06
CA GLU A 140 -5.43 29.74 -11.31
C GLU A 140 -4.96 31.20 -11.28
N ASN A 141 -3.69 31.43 -10.90
CA ASN A 141 -3.16 32.79 -10.69
C ASN A 141 -2.66 33.42 -12.00
N GLU A 142 -1.78 32.72 -12.73
CA GLU A 142 -1.23 33.21 -14.00
C GLU A 142 -2.16 32.96 -15.20
N LYS A 143 -3.28 32.25 -14.99
CA LYS A 143 -4.28 31.89 -16.01
C LYS A 143 -3.67 31.18 -17.23
N LEU A 144 -2.58 30.45 -17.03
CA LEU A 144 -1.92 29.71 -18.09
C LEU A 144 -2.78 28.52 -18.55
N GLY A 145 -2.85 28.31 -19.86
CA GLY A 145 -3.50 27.13 -20.41
C GLY A 145 -2.83 25.84 -19.93
N LYS A 146 -3.63 24.81 -19.60
CA LYS A 146 -3.20 23.54 -18.97
C LYS A 146 -1.90 22.94 -19.53
N ARG A 147 -1.70 22.97 -20.86
CA ARG A 147 -0.46 22.50 -21.52
C ARG A 147 0.74 23.38 -21.18
N LYS A 148 0.65 24.70 -21.37
CA LYS A 148 1.74 25.64 -21.07
C LYS A 148 2.12 25.61 -19.58
N ALA A 149 1.14 25.50 -18.68
CA ALA A 149 1.39 25.31 -17.25
C ALA A 149 2.17 24.01 -16.99
N TYR A 150 1.75 22.88 -17.60
CA TYR A 150 2.45 21.60 -17.52
C TYR A 150 3.89 21.68 -18.04
N ASP A 151 4.11 22.31 -19.19
CA ASP A 151 5.44 22.43 -19.80
C ASP A 151 6.39 23.30 -18.96
N VAL A 152 5.88 24.26 -18.19
CA VAL A 152 6.66 25.03 -17.21
C VAL A 152 7.01 24.15 -16.00
N THR A 153 6.02 23.55 -15.33
CA THR A 153 6.29 22.73 -14.12
C THR A 153 7.16 21.51 -14.41
N ARG A 154 6.99 20.89 -15.58
CA ARG A 154 7.80 19.76 -16.05
C ARG A 154 9.28 20.14 -16.22
N ARG A 155 9.57 21.34 -16.72
CA ARG A 155 10.96 21.85 -16.83
C ARG A 155 11.56 22.20 -15.47
N GLU A 156 10.79 22.83 -14.59
CA GLU A 156 11.20 23.08 -13.20
C GLU A 156 11.53 21.74 -12.50
N PHE A 157 10.67 20.73 -12.66
CA PHE A 157 10.85 19.37 -12.14
C PHE A 157 12.09 18.65 -12.70
N TYR A 158 12.31 18.67 -14.01
CA TYR A 158 13.48 18.03 -14.63
C TYR A 158 14.81 18.62 -14.15
N ARG A 159 14.87 19.96 -14.03
CA ARG A 159 16.04 20.63 -13.44
C ARG A 159 16.31 20.13 -12.02
N LEU A 160 15.28 20.06 -11.20
CA LEU A 160 15.38 19.62 -9.81
C LEU A 160 15.79 18.14 -9.67
N ARG A 161 15.32 17.26 -10.56
CA ARG A 161 15.77 15.85 -10.65
C ARG A 161 17.22 15.74 -11.09
N GLN A 162 17.65 16.53 -12.08
CA GLN A 162 19.03 16.58 -12.53
C GLN A 162 19.98 17.07 -11.42
N GLU A 163 19.58 18.10 -10.66
CA GLU A 163 20.31 18.57 -9.48
C GLU A 163 20.47 17.43 -8.44
N GLU A 164 19.40 16.72 -8.09
CA GLU A 164 19.43 15.58 -7.12
C GLU A 164 20.36 14.44 -7.58
N GLU A 165 20.41 14.12 -8.88
CA GLU A 165 21.26 13.04 -9.40
C GLU A 165 22.73 13.44 -9.52
N ILE A 166 23.02 14.69 -9.88
CA ILE A 166 24.38 15.22 -9.90
C ILE A 166 24.94 15.30 -8.48
N GLU A 167 24.18 15.84 -7.52
CA GLU A 167 24.55 15.95 -6.11
C GLU A 167 24.97 14.58 -5.54
N LYS A 168 24.16 13.54 -5.77
CA LYS A 168 24.47 12.16 -5.32
C LYS A 168 25.72 11.58 -5.96
N ARG A 169 25.97 11.87 -7.24
CA ARG A 169 27.17 11.39 -7.95
C ARG A 169 28.42 12.06 -7.40
N VAL A 170 28.40 13.39 -7.33
CA VAL A 170 29.52 14.22 -6.85
C VAL A 170 29.84 13.89 -5.40
N ALA A 171 28.85 13.77 -4.51
CA ALA A 171 29.08 13.42 -3.11
C ALA A 171 29.80 12.07 -2.92
N VAL A 172 29.50 11.06 -3.77
CA VAL A 172 30.20 9.75 -3.73
C VAL A 172 31.61 9.86 -4.30
N GLU A 173 31.82 10.69 -5.32
CA GLU A 173 33.14 10.95 -5.92
C GLU A 173 34.06 11.69 -4.96
N GLU A 174 33.59 12.80 -4.37
CA GLU A 174 34.30 13.59 -3.35
C GLU A 174 34.65 12.73 -2.13
N ALA A 175 33.70 11.92 -1.64
CA ALA A 175 33.95 11.00 -0.53
C ALA A 175 35.07 9.99 -0.85
N LYS A 176 35.06 9.39 -2.05
CA LYS A 176 36.13 8.48 -2.50
C LYS A 176 37.47 9.21 -2.64
N HIS A 177 37.46 10.44 -3.16
CA HIS A 177 38.67 11.25 -3.32
C HIS A 177 39.34 11.57 -1.98
N VAL A 178 38.57 11.78 -0.90
CA VAL A 178 39.12 11.96 0.46
C VAL A 178 39.39 10.63 1.19
N GLY A 179 39.35 9.49 0.49
CA GLY A 179 39.70 8.17 1.04
C GLY A 179 38.57 7.47 1.81
N ALA A 180 37.30 7.87 1.64
CA ALA A 180 36.17 7.13 2.20
C ALA A 180 35.87 5.87 1.36
N TYR A 181 35.75 4.74 2.05
CA TYR A 181 35.38 3.45 1.46
C TYR A 181 33.91 3.15 1.72
N PHE A 182 33.23 2.65 0.70
CA PHE A 182 31.84 2.20 0.78
C PHE A 182 31.78 0.67 0.80
N GLY A 183 30.71 0.12 1.40
CA GLY A 183 30.42 -1.30 1.34
C GLY A 183 29.96 -1.76 -0.05
N ARG A 184 29.43 -2.98 -0.13
CA ARG A 184 28.86 -3.55 -1.37
C ARG A 184 27.85 -2.59 -1.98
N THR A 185 27.93 -2.37 -3.30
CA THR A 185 26.97 -1.54 -4.01
C THR A 185 25.63 -2.26 -4.14
N ARG A 186 24.57 -1.50 -4.48
CA ARG A 186 23.24 -2.09 -4.72
C ARG A 186 23.25 -3.10 -5.89
N ILE A 187 24.15 -2.94 -6.86
CA ILE A 187 24.31 -3.86 -7.99
C ILE A 187 24.92 -5.18 -7.50
N ASP A 188 26.00 -5.10 -6.71
CA ASP A 188 26.63 -6.31 -6.14
C ASP A 188 25.66 -7.09 -5.26
N VAL A 189 24.85 -6.38 -4.45
CA VAL A 189 23.80 -7.02 -3.63
C VAL A 189 22.73 -7.66 -4.51
N ALA A 190 22.30 -7.01 -5.59
CA ALA A 190 21.32 -7.57 -6.53
C ALA A 190 21.84 -8.85 -7.19
N HIS A 191 23.06 -8.85 -7.75
CA HIS A 191 23.67 -10.06 -8.33
C HIS A 191 23.71 -11.20 -7.30
N THR A 192 24.13 -10.94 -6.05
CA THR A 192 24.16 -12.00 -5.01
C THR A 192 22.78 -12.55 -4.60
N LEU A 193 21.69 -11.88 -4.97
CA LEU A 193 20.32 -12.39 -4.81
C LEU A 193 19.87 -13.14 -6.06
N GLU A 194 20.17 -12.62 -7.25
CA GLU A 194 19.91 -13.27 -8.54
C GLU A 194 20.62 -14.62 -8.65
N ASP A 195 21.90 -14.70 -8.24
CA ASP A 195 22.68 -15.95 -8.19
C ASP A 195 21.99 -17.01 -7.32
N ARG A 196 21.45 -16.61 -6.15
CA ARG A 196 20.77 -17.53 -5.23
C ARG A 196 19.48 -18.10 -5.82
N GLU A 197 18.67 -17.24 -6.44
CA GLU A 197 17.44 -17.70 -7.09
C GLU A 197 17.73 -18.49 -8.38
N PHE A 198 18.85 -18.22 -9.05
CA PHE A 198 19.32 -19.04 -10.18
C PHE A 198 19.73 -20.45 -9.74
N GLU A 199 20.44 -20.61 -8.62
CA GLU A 199 20.74 -21.94 -8.06
C GLU A 199 19.46 -22.68 -7.62
N ASN A 200 18.51 -21.98 -6.98
CA ASN A 200 17.18 -22.54 -6.66
C ASN A 200 16.47 -23.05 -7.93
N TRP A 201 16.46 -22.24 -8.98
CA TRP A 201 15.87 -22.58 -10.27
C TRP A 201 16.58 -23.76 -10.94
N LYS A 202 17.91 -23.83 -10.87
CA LYS A 202 18.72 -24.93 -11.44
C LYS A 202 18.37 -26.28 -10.81
N ILE A 203 18.20 -26.32 -9.49
CA ILE A 203 17.77 -27.54 -8.76
C ILE A 203 16.34 -27.95 -9.17
N TRP A 204 15.43 -26.98 -9.34
CA TRP A 204 14.08 -27.26 -9.83
C TRP A 204 14.09 -27.77 -11.28
N ALA A 205 14.84 -27.11 -12.16
CA ALA A 205 14.93 -27.45 -13.57
C ALA A 205 15.50 -28.85 -13.77
N GLY A 206 16.55 -29.24 -13.02
CA GLY A 206 17.10 -30.60 -13.04
C GLY A 206 16.04 -31.67 -12.73
N LYS A 207 15.27 -31.48 -11.65
CA LYS A 207 14.19 -32.39 -11.25
C LYS A 207 13.05 -32.45 -12.27
N GLU A 208 12.69 -31.33 -12.88
CA GLU A 208 11.65 -31.32 -13.92
C GLU A 208 12.16 -31.95 -15.23
N THR A 209 13.44 -31.82 -15.57
CA THR A 209 14.04 -32.57 -16.69
C THR A 209 14.09 -34.07 -16.42
N GLU A 210 14.56 -34.52 -15.25
CA GLU A 210 14.54 -35.94 -14.84
C GLU A 210 13.11 -36.52 -14.92
N ARG A 211 12.13 -35.75 -14.43
CA ARG A 211 10.71 -36.11 -14.49
C ARG A 211 10.17 -36.17 -15.93
N GLN A 212 10.56 -35.23 -16.79
CA GLN A 212 10.15 -35.21 -18.19
C GLN A 212 10.77 -36.37 -18.97
N GLU A 213 12.03 -36.72 -18.68
CA GLU A 213 12.69 -37.88 -19.28
C GLU A 213 12.10 -39.19 -18.78
N SER A 214 11.79 -39.31 -17.48
CA SER A 214 11.05 -40.44 -16.91
C SER A 214 9.68 -40.61 -17.57
N ASN A 215 8.92 -39.52 -17.73
CA ASN A 215 7.62 -39.55 -18.40
C ASN A 215 7.74 -39.96 -19.88
N ARG A 216 8.71 -39.40 -20.62
CA ARG A 216 9.01 -39.81 -22.01
C ARG A 216 9.39 -41.30 -22.09
N ASN A 217 10.15 -41.81 -21.13
CA ASN A 217 10.52 -43.22 -21.08
C ASN A 217 9.32 -44.13 -20.76
N SER A 218 8.33 -43.66 -20.00
CA SER A 218 7.07 -44.39 -19.78
C SER A 218 6.05 -44.25 -20.92
N GLU A 219 6.16 -43.21 -21.76
CA GLU A 219 5.34 -43.04 -22.97
C GLU A 219 5.85 -43.87 -24.16
N ILE A 220 7.12 -44.26 -24.14
CA ILE A 220 7.66 -45.29 -25.01
C ILE A 220 7.26 -46.65 -24.40
N GLU A 221 6.16 -47.22 -24.87
CA GLU A 221 5.80 -48.60 -24.51
C GLU A 221 6.87 -49.56 -25.05
N ASP A 222 7.78 -49.99 -24.16
CA ASP A 222 8.70 -51.10 -24.42
C ASP A 222 7.92 -52.42 -24.44
N PHE A 223 7.32 -52.72 -25.61
CA PHE A 223 6.54 -53.93 -25.85
C PHE A 223 7.44 -55.15 -26.11
N GLY A 224 8.30 -55.45 -25.12
CA GLY A 224 8.86 -56.76 -24.78
C GLY A 224 9.55 -57.60 -25.86
N LEU A 225 10.90 -57.65 -25.78
CA LEU A 225 11.83 -58.74 -26.15
C LEU A 225 13.16 -58.40 -25.41
N ASP A 226 13.83 -59.26 -24.64
CA ASP A 226 13.72 -60.72 -24.47
C ASP A 226 14.29 -61.16 -23.08
N GLU A 227 14.35 -62.47 -22.81
CA GLU A 227 14.64 -63.07 -21.48
C GLU A 227 16.07 -62.88 -20.88
N ALA A 228 16.07 -62.84 -19.53
CA ALA A 228 17.13 -63.05 -18.52
C ALA A 228 18.59 -63.43 -18.88
N GLU A 229 19.54 -62.54 -18.53
CA GLU A 229 20.78 -62.74 -17.72
C GLU A 229 21.24 -61.36 -17.16
N GLY A 230 22.06 -61.19 -16.11
CA GLY A 230 22.61 -62.16 -15.13
C GLY A 230 23.73 -61.57 -14.23
N ALA A 231 23.42 -61.31 -12.93
CA ALA A 231 24.34 -60.88 -11.84
C ALA A 231 25.04 -59.49 -11.96
N PRO A 232 25.64 -58.93 -10.86
CA PRO A 232 25.46 -59.18 -9.42
C PRO A 232 24.98 -57.92 -8.63
N GLU A 233 24.77 -58.06 -7.32
CA GLU A 233 24.41 -56.97 -6.39
C GLU A 233 25.63 -56.11 -5.99
N GLU A 234 25.51 -54.79 -6.04
CA GLU A 234 26.39 -53.84 -5.31
C GLU A 234 25.53 -52.97 -4.37
N GLU A 235 25.88 -52.97 -3.07
CA GLU A 235 25.23 -52.12 -2.06
C GLU A 235 25.67 -50.66 -2.19
N PRO A 236 24.76 -49.67 -2.17
CA PRO A 236 25.15 -48.28 -1.99
C PRO A 236 25.46 -47.98 -0.51
N GLU A 237 26.72 -47.70 -0.20
CA GLU A 237 27.16 -47.27 1.14
C GLU A 237 26.37 -46.05 1.64
N ALA A 238 25.97 -46.10 2.91
CA ALA A 238 25.26 -45.00 3.55
C ALA A 238 26.23 -43.85 3.96
N GLN A 239 26.23 -42.75 3.20
CA GLN A 239 26.77 -41.47 3.66
C GLN A 239 25.76 -40.33 3.48
N ALA A 240 24.75 -40.32 4.36
CA ALA A 240 23.99 -39.12 4.67
C ALA A 240 24.56 -38.48 5.94
N GLU A 241 25.72 -37.84 5.85
CA GLU A 241 26.25 -37.06 6.98
C GLU A 241 25.44 -35.77 7.16
N ALA A 242 24.85 -35.61 8.34
CA ALA A 242 23.97 -34.49 8.65
C ALA A 242 24.75 -33.19 8.86
N ALA A 243 24.44 -32.16 8.07
CA ALA A 243 24.87 -30.79 8.30
C ALA A 243 23.75 -29.94 8.92
N GLU A 244 23.32 -30.30 10.14
CA GLU A 244 22.60 -29.34 11.01
C GLU A 244 23.60 -28.32 11.57
N GLY A 245 23.39 -27.04 11.26
CA GLY A 245 24.14 -25.93 11.86
C GLY A 245 24.32 -24.73 10.93
N LYS A 246 24.04 -23.49 11.34
CA LYS A 246 23.56 -22.99 12.64
C LYS A 246 22.62 -21.82 12.40
N LYS A 247 21.49 -21.79 13.11
CA LYS A 247 20.75 -20.55 13.37
C LYS A 247 21.34 -19.95 14.65
N SER A 248 21.81 -18.71 14.59
CA SER A 248 22.48 -18.00 15.69
C SER A 248 22.37 -16.49 15.43
N PRO A 249 22.45 -15.66 16.48
CA PRO A 249 21.31 -14.85 16.94
C PRO A 249 21.04 -13.56 16.16
#